data_AF-A0A2V3VVA4-F1
#
_entry.id   AF-A0A2V3VVA4-F1
#
_cell.length_a   1.000
_cell.length_b   1.000
_cell.length_c   1.000
_cell.angle_alpha   90.00
_cell.angle_beta   90.00
_cell.angle_gamma   90.00
#
_symmetry.space_group_name_H-M   'P 1'
#
loop_
_entity.id
_entity.type
_entity.pdbx_description
1 polymer ?
#
loop_
_entity_poly.entity_id
_entity_poly.type
_entity_poly.pdbx_seq_one_letter_code
_entity_poly.pdbx_strand_id
1 'polypeptide(L)'
;MSELTTSELLATLHKSGMDVSHDQLKYWRRNDLLPEPVIRGKGRGMGVEQFWDKVCVENVRLILDSNKGKRINLLNAGRYLFARNKPIGESLLRRYLLELALELQEAEKQREKLADDNPVLIELIRFLTPEKVREAITKTEVNQMLKLYDSINKFDTPLGAQVAWISNCHPVFDVLVETEFPDLTGKTSLSNEALHRRQRSTLAWIVLIHYSGDSLYKLAQSAIQQLISKSMSSLFIQPIVWPKTLEE
;
A
#
# COMPACT_ATOMS: atom_id res chain seq x y z
N MET A 1 6.50 -19.16 11.40
CA MET A 1 6.41 -19.18 9.92
C MET A 1 7.09 -20.44 9.43
N SER A 2 6.51 -21.15 8.46
CA SER A 2 7.13 -22.34 7.87
C SER A 2 7.98 -21.93 6.68
N GLU A 3 9.28 -22.22 6.73
CA GLU A 3 10.25 -21.92 5.68
C GLU A 3 10.37 -23.10 4.71
N LEU A 4 10.70 -22.82 3.44
CA LEU A 4 10.95 -23.81 2.39
C LEU A 4 12.36 -23.61 1.82
N THR A 5 13.11 -24.69 1.63
CA THR A 5 14.31 -24.64 0.78
C THR A 5 13.92 -24.27 -0.65
N THR A 6 14.90 -23.83 -1.44
CA THR A 6 14.66 -23.50 -2.86
C THR A 6 14.08 -24.67 -3.65
N SER A 7 14.57 -25.89 -3.38
CA SER A 7 14.07 -27.12 -4.03
C SER A 7 12.63 -27.43 -3.62
N GLU A 8 12.27 -27.27 -2.35
CA GLU A 8 10.91 -27.48 -1.85
C GLU A 8 9.92 -26.43 -2.40
N LEU A 9 10.36 -25.16 -2.50
CA LEU A 9 9.57 -24.10 -3.12
C LEU A 9 9.27 -24.44 -4.59
N LEU A 10 10.29 -24.80 -5.38
CA LEU A 10 10.11 -25.19 -6.79
C LEU A 10 9.21 -26.41 -6.93
N ALA A 11 9.41 -27.45 -6.11
CA ALA A 11 8.55 -28.64 -6.12
C ALA A 11 7.08 -28.29 -5.79
N THR A 12 6.86 -27.36 -4.86
CA THR A 12 5.52 -26.87 -4.50
C THR A 12 4.86 -26.10 -5.65
N LEU A 13 5.63 -25.26 -6.33
CA LEU A 13 5.17 -24.49 -7.50
C LEU A 13 4.81 -25.42 -8.67
N HIS A 14 5.69 -26.37 -9.01
CA HIS A 14 5.47 -27.35 -10.07
C HIS A 14 4.27 -28.24 -9.80
N LYS A 15 4.10 -28.72 -8.55
CA LYS A 15 2.92 -29.47 -8.13
C LYS A 15 1.62 -28.68 -8.31
N SER A 16 1.70 -27.37 -8.23
CA SER A 16 0.57 -26.45 -8.44
C SER A 16 0.40 -26.01 -9.90
N GLY A 17 1.12 -26.64 -10.84
CA GLY A 17 1.05 -26.34 -12.27
C GLY A 17 1.77 -25.07 -12.70
N MET A 18 2.59 -24.46 -11.82
CA MET A 18 3.36 -23.26 -12.14
C MET A 18 4.78 -23.66 -12.56
N ASP A 19 5.07 -23.61 -13.86
CA ASP A 19 6.41 -23.89 -14.38
C ASP A 19 7.33 -22.69 -14.16
N VAL A 20 8.12 -22.76 -13.09
CA VAL A 20 9.05 -21.71 -12.67
C VAL A 20 10.44 -22.30 -12.51
N SER A 21 11.44 -21.64 -13.08
CA SER A 21 12.85 -22.00 -12.94
C SER A 21 13.51 -21.28 -11.76
N HIS A 22 14.62 -21.84 -11.29
CA HIS A 22 15.44 -21.19 -10.26
C HIS A 22 15.94 -19.80 -10.68
N ASP A 23 16.25 -19.62 -11.97
CA ASP A 23 16.71 -18.32 -12.49
C ASP A 23 15.58 -17.28 -12.53
N GLN A 24 14.33 -17.71 -12.78
CA GLN A 24 13.17 -16.82 -12.67
C GLN A 24 12.96 -16.36 -11.23
N LEU A 25 13.07 -17.25 -10.23
CA LEU A 25 12.98 -16.86 -8.81
C LEU A 25 14.08 -15.84 -8.45
N LYS A 26 15.32 -16.09 -8.86
CA LYS A 26 16.43 -15.14 -8.66
C LYS A 26 16.16 -13.80 -9.35
N TYR A 27 15.63 -13.83 -10.57
CA TYR A 27 15.32 -12.63 -11.33
C TYR A 27 14.23 -11.80 -10.65
N TRP A 28 13.14 -12.42 -10.21
CA TRP A 28 12.05 -11.73 -9.51
C TRP A 28 12.50 -11.20 -8.15
N ARG A 29 13.31 -11.95 -7.40
CA ARG A 29 13.91 -11.47 -6.14
C ARG A 29 14.81 -10.25 -6.36
N ARG A 30 15.67 -10.27 -7.38
CA ARG A 30 16.54 -9.11 -7.73
C ARG A 30 15.76 -7.86 -8.13
N ASN A 31 14.48 -8.01 -8.48
CA ASN A 31 13.58 -6.93 -8.82
C ASN A 31 12.52 -6.71 -7.73
N ASP A 32 12.78 -7.14 -6.50
CA ASP A 32 11.96 -6.88 -5.32
C ASP A 32 10.51 -7.41 -5.38
N LEU A 33 10.23 -8.37 -6.28
CA LEU A 33 8.90 -9.00 -6.38
C LEU A 33 8.72 -10.16 -5.39
N LEU A 34 9.82 -10.66 -4.84
CA LEU A 34 9.84 -11.72 -3.85
C LEU A 34 10.63 -11.26 -2.62
N PRO A 35 10.20 -11.64 -1.40
CA PRO A 35 10.98 -11.42 -0.19
C PRO A 35 12.38 -12.03 -0.28
N GLU A 36 13.33 -11.45 0.45
CA GLU A 36 14.67 -12.02 0.54
C GLU A 36 14.62 -13.36 1.30
N PRO A 37 15.24 -14.43 0.77
CA PRO A 37 15.33 -15.68 1.51
C PRO A 37 16.34 -15.55 2.65
N VAL A 38 16.06 -16.21 3.76
CA VAL A 38 17.02 -16.37 4.85
C VAL A 38 18.13 -17.30 4.38
N ILE A 39 19.38 -16.85 4.49
CA ILE A 39 20.55 -17.63 4.13
C ILE A 39 21.09 -18.31 5.38
N ARG A 40 21.22 -19.64 5.38
CA ARG A 40 21.89 -20.39 6.46
C ARG A 40 22.99 -21.28 5.90
N GLY A 41 24.11 -21.37 6.61
CA GLY A 41 25.20 -22.26 6.25
C GLY A 41 24.80 -23.73 6.46
N LYS A 42 25.19 -24.61 5.54
CA LYS A 42 24.97 -26.06 5.67
C LYS A 42 26.00 -26.76 6.57
N GLY A 43 27.05 -26.06 7.00
CA GLY A 43 28.19 -26.59 7.74
C GLY A 43 29.52 -26.35 7.01
N ARG A 44 30.65 -26.76 7.63
CA ARG A 44 31.99 -26.58 7.03
C ARG A 44 32.07 -27.25 5.65
N GLY A 45 32.33 -26.47 4.61
CA GLY A 45 32.54 -26.95 3.25
C GLY A 45 31.27 -27.30 2.45
N MET A 46 30.07 -27.17 3.03
CA MET A 46 28.81 -27.62 2.38
C MET A 46 27.98 -26.50 1.73
N GLY A 47 28.52 -25.28 1.68
CA GLY A 47 27.85 -24.12 1.06
C GLY A 47 26.73 -23.53 1.91
N VAL A 48 25.86 -22.76 1.24
CA VAL A 48 24.73 -22.04 1.85
C VAL A 48 23.40 -22.52 1.29
N GLU A 49 22.37 -22.52 2.12
CA GLU A 49 20.99 -22.81 1.75
C GLU A 49 20.13 -21.55 1.87
N GLN A 50 19.20 -21.39 0.92
CA GLN A 50 18.22 -20.33 0.92
C GLN A 50 16.87 -20.87 1.38
N PHE A 51 16.34 -20.26 2.43
CA PHE A 51 15.05 -20.55 3.04
C PHE A 51 14.06 -19.44 2.69
N TRP A 52 13.02 -19.80 1.98
CA TRP A 52 11.97 -18.91 1.47
C TRP A 52 10.74 -19.01 2.36
N ASP A 53 10.06 -17.89 2.57
CA ASP A 53 8.74 -17.91 3.17
C ASP A 53 7.73 -18.57 2.22
N LYS A 54 6.77 -19.34 2.75
CA LYS A 54 5.63 -19.87 1.98
C LYS A 54 4.82 -18.79 1.27
N VAL A 55 4.84 -17.54 1.75
CA VAL A 55 4.22 -16.41 1.03
C VAL A 55 4.78 -16.27 -0.40
N CYS A 56 6.02 -16.71 -0.65
CA CYS A 56 6.59 -16.72 -2.00
C CYS A 56 5.78 -17.55 -3.00
N VAL A 57 5.12 -18.63 -2.56
CA VAL A 57 4.26 -19.45 -3.44
C VAL A 57 3.12 -18.60 -4.00
N GLU A 58 2.47 -17.84 -3.12
CA GLU A 58 1.35 -16.97 -3.47
C GLU A 58 1.81 -15.76 -4.30
N ASN A 59 2.96 -15.17 -3.96
CA ASN A 59 3.52 -14.08 -4.77
C ASN A 59 3.84 -14.55 -6.18
N VAL A 60 4.45 -15.74 -6.35
CA VAL A 60 4.75 -16.31 -7.67
C VAL A 60 3.47 -16.49 -8.49
N ARG A 61 2.41 -17.05 -7.89
CA ARG A 61 1.10 -17.16 -8.54
C ARG A 61 0.61 -15.81 -9.07
N LEU A 62 0.65 -14.77 -8.22
CA LEU A 62 0.18 -13.44 -8.59
C LEU A 62 1.07 -12.75 -9.65
N ILE A 63 2.39 -13.00 -9.63
CA ILE A 63 3.31 -12.52 -10.67
C ILE A 63 2.91 -13.10 -12.03
N LEU A 64 2.63 -14.40 -12.09
CA LEU A 64 2.20 -15.08 -13.31
C LEU A 64 0.83 -14.58 -13.79
N ASP A 65 -0.12 -14.38 -12.87
CA ASP A 65 -1.47 -13.90 -13.17
C ASP A 65 -1.48 -12.43 -13.66
N SER A 66 -0.50 -11.63 -13.24
CA SER A 66 -0.46 -10.19 -13.50
C SER A 66 -0.51 -9.80 -14.99
N ASN A 67 -0.15 -10.72 -15.89
CA ASN A 67 -0.13 -10.43 -17.32
C ASN A 67 -0.96 -11.39 -18.20
N LYS A 68 -1.92 -12.12 -17.62
CA LYS A 68 -2.91 -12.96 -18.34
C LYS A 68 -2.30 -13.84 -19.45
N GLY A 69 -1.17 -14.48 -19.17
CA GLY A 69 -0.48 -15.37 -20.13
C GLY A 69 0.43 -14.69 -21.15
N LYS A 70 0.66 -13.37 -21.07
CA LYS A 70 1.67 -12.64 -21.86
C LYS A 70 3.02 -12.59 -21.12
N ARG A 71 4.08 -12.18 -21.84
CA ARG A 71 5.42 -11.96 -21.25
C ARG A 71 5.35 -11.04 -20.03
N ILE A 72 5.77 -11.51 -18.87
CA ILE A 72 5.67 -10.78 -17.59
C ILE A 72 6.31 -9.39 -17.69
N ASN A 73 5.53 -8.37 -17.32
CA ASN A 73 6.02 -7.02 -17.09
C ASN A 73 6.24 -6.83 -15.58
N LEU A 74 7.50 -6.61 -15.18
CA LEU A 74 7.88 -6.51 -13.76
C LEU A 74 7.19 -5.36 -13.03
N LEU A 75 6.99 -4.22 -13.70
CA LEU A 75 6.32 -3.07 -13.10
C LEU A 75 4.86 -3.43 -12.79
N ASN A 76 4.17 -4.04 -13.75
CA ASN A 76 2.78 -4.48 -13.56
C ASN A 76 2.67 -5.56 -12.49
N ALA A 77 3.60 -6.52 -12.47
CA ALA A 77 3.64 -7.56 -11.44
C ALA A 77 3.83 -6.95 -10.04
N GLY A 78 4.75 -6.01 -9.89
CA GLY A 78 4.97 -5.30 -8.62
C GLY A 78 3.74 -4.52 -8.17
N ARG A 79 3.10 -3.77 -9.08
CA ARG A 79 1.85 -3.04 -8.77
C ARG A 79 0.72 -3.99 -8.40
N TYR A 80 0.63 -5.14 -9.07
CA TYR A 80 -0.39 -6.16 -8.84
C TYR A 80 -0.24 -6.86 -7.48
N LEU A 81 1.01 -7.13 -7.05
CA LEU A 81 1.36 -7.62 -5.71
C LEU A 81 1.06 -6.57 -4.65
N PHE A 82 1.53 -5.33 -4.87
CA PHE A 82 1.34 -4.21 -3.95
C PHE A 82 -0.15 -3.96 -3.68
N ALA A 83 -0.95 -3.85 -4.73
CA ALA A 83 -2.41 -3.65 -4.65
C ALA A 83 -3.15 -4.74 -3.85
N ARG A 84 -2.52 -5.92 -3.65
CA ARG A 84 -3.06 -7.06 -2.89
C ARG A 84 -2.40 -7.24 -1.53
N ASN A 85 -1.67 -6.23 -1.07
CA ASN A 85 -0.95 -6.25 0.21
C ASN A 85 0.00 -7.45 0.34
N LYS A 86 0.65 -7.83 -0.75
CA LYS A 86 1.67 -8.90 -0.75
C LYS A 86 3.05 -8.33 -0.43
N PRO A 87 3.91 -9.06 0.29
CA PRO A 87 5.23 -8.57 0.63
C PRO A 87 6.04 -8.35 -0.65
N ILE A 88 6.57 -7.15 -0.81
CA ILE A 88 7.48 -6.75 -1.89
C ILE A 88 8.67 -6.03 -1.27
N GLY A 89 9.76 -5.95 -2.02
CA GLY A 89 10.97 -5.29 -1.56
C GLY A 89 10.80 -3.78 -1.46
N GLU A 90 11.63 -3.20 -0.60
CA GLU A 90 11.55 -1.80 -0.20
C GLU A 90 11.77 -0.83 -1.37
N SER A 91 12.61 -1.16 -2.34
CA SER A 91 12.87 -0.26 -3.46
C SER A 91 11.60 0.01 -4.28
N LEU A 92 10.72 -1.01 -4.42
CA LEU A 92 9.42 -0.84 -5.05
C LEU A 92 8.49 0.00 -4.18
N LEU A 93 8.44 -0.24 -2.86
CA LEU A 93 7.62 0.57 -1.95
C LEU A 93 8.00 2.05 -2.04
N ARG A 94 9.30 2.37 -1.95
CA ARG A 94 9.79 3.74 -2.08
C ARG A 94 9.46 4.32 -3.44
N ARG A 95 9.68 3.57 -4.52
CA ARG A 95 9.35 4.03 -5.87
C ARG A 95 7.88 4.40 -5.97
N TYR A 96 6.97 3.54 -5.52
CA TYR A 96 5.53 3.80 -5.57
C TYR A 96 5.18 5.04 -4.74
N LEU A 97 5.71 5.17 -3.53
CA LEU A 97 5.46 6.36 -2.71
C LEU A 97 6.07 7.63 -3.30
N LEU A 98 7.22 7.57 -3.99
CA LEU A 98 7.79 8.76 -4.64
C LEU A 98 7.00 9.18 -5.87
N GLU A 99 6.37 8.24 -6.60
CA GLU A 99 5.40 8.55 -7.66
C GLU A 99 4.24 9.42 -7.10
N LEU A 100 3.81 9.20 -5.85
CA LEU A 100 2.78 10.01 -5.19
C LEU A 100 3.19 11.48 -5.05
N ALA A 101 4.43 11.74 -4.62
CA ALA A 101 4.91 13.11 -4.44
C ALA A 101 4.96 13.89 -5.76
N LEU A 102 5.21 13.19 -6.88
CA LEU A 102 5.17 13.78 -8.22
C LEU A 102 3.72 14.08 -8.64
N GLU A 103 2.80 13.12 -8.43
CA GLU A 103 1.38 13.33 -8.74
C GLU A 103 0.79 14.50 -7.93
N LEU A 104 1.18 14.65 -6.66
CA LEU A 104 0.79 15.77 -5.82
C LEU A 104 1.26 17.12 -6.36
N GLN A 105 2.47 17.15 -6.93
CA GLN A 105 3.03 18.34 -7.55
C GLN A 105 2.29 18.68 -8.86
N GLU A 106 1.96 17.67 -9.66
CA GLU A 106 1.18 17.85 -10.90
C GLU A 106 -0.27 18.29 -10.62
N ALA A 107 -0.84 17.84 -9.49
CA ALA A 107 -2.20 18.13 -9.07
C ALA A 107 -2.34 19.40 -8.19
N GLU A 108 -1.28 20.19 -8.02
CA GLU A 108 -1.26 21.31 -7.07
C GLU A 108 -2.42 22.30 -7.30
N LYS A 109 -2.68 22.68 -8.56
CA LYS A 109 -3.79 23.58 -8.93
C LYS A 109 -5.17 22.99 -8.60
N GLN A 110 -5.35 21.69 -8.83
CA GLN A 110 -6.59 21.00 -8.49
C GLN A 110 -6.78 20.94 -6.97
N ARG A 111 -5.70 20.77 -6.21
CA ARG A 111 -5.73 20.75 -4.75
C ARG A 111 -6.03 22.13 -4.15
N GLU A 112 -5.50 23.20 -4.75
CA GLU A 112 -5.89 24.58 -4.39
C GLU A 112 -7.38 24.79 -4.59
N LYS A 113 -7.91 24.40 -5.76
CA LYS A 113 -9.35 24.49 -6.03
C LYS A 113 -10.19 23.65 -5.05
N LEU A 114 -9.74 22.43 -4.71
CA LEU A 114 -10.41 21.59 -3.72
C LEU A 114 -10.47 22.28 -2.34
N ALA A 115 -9.42 23.01 -1.96
CA ALA A 115 -9.37 23.77 -0.72
C ALA A 115 -10.36 24.95 -0.72
N ASP A 116 -10.53 25.62 -1.86
CA ASP A 116 -11.52 26.70 -2.03
C ASP A 116 -12.95 26.16 -1.92
N ASP A 117 -13.23 25.02 -2.56
CA ASP A 117 -14.53 24.35 -2.52
C ASP A 117 -14.83 23.74 -1.14
N ASN A 118 -13.78 23.35 -0.39
CA ASN A 118 -13.88 22.73 0.92
C ASN A 118 -12.96 23.42 1.95
N PRO A 119 -13.35 24.57 2.52
CA PRO A 119 -12.52 25.32 3.47
C PRO A 119 -12.08 24.54 4.71
N VAL A 120 -12.79 23.44 5.03
CA VAL A 120 -12.44 22.52 6.13
C VAL A 120 -11.13 21.77 5.88
N LEU A 121 -10.78 21.55 4.61
CA LEU A 121 -9.60 20.79 4.20
C LEU A 121 -8.34 21.66 4.06
N ILE A 122 -8.47 22.99 4.12
CA ILE A 122 -7.39 23.90 3.75
C ILE A 122 -6.12 23.73 4.58
N GLU A 123 -6.26 23.53 5.90
CA GLU A 123 -5.12 23.31 6.80
C GLU A 123 -4.41 22.00 6.47
N LEU A 124 -5.17 20.95 6.17
CA LEU A 124 -4.64 19.64 5.83
C LEU A 124 -3.92 19.66 4.47
N ILE A 125 -4.52 20.30 3.46
CA ILE A 125 -3.94 20.47 2.13
C ILE A 125 -2.62 21.27 2.21
N ARG A 126 -2.62 22.39 2.94
CA ARG A 126 -1.42 23.20 3.19
C ARG A 126 -0.34 22.46 3.98
N PHE A 127 -0.75 21.57 4.89
CA PHE A 127 0.20 20.74 5.61
C PHE A 127 0.86 19.70 4.70
N LEU A 128 0.11 19.09 3.79
CA LEU A 128 0.55 18.00 2.92
C LEU A 128 1.13 18.52 1.59
N THR A 129 2.28 19.20 1.63
CA THR A 129 2.98 19.62 0.42
C THR A 129 3.75 18.46 -0.23
N PRO A 130 4.00 18.50 -1.56
CA PRO A 130 4.83 17.50 -2.24
C PRO A 130 6.19 17.28 -1.57
N GLU A 131 6.82 18.36 -1.08
CA GLU A 131 8.12 18.33 -0.40
C GLU A 131 8.05 17.58 0.92
N LYS A 132 7.04 17.86 1.74
CA LYS A 132 6.84 17.17 3.02
C LYS A 132 6.55 15.69 2.83
N VAL A 133 5.78 15.34 1.79
CA VAL A 133 5.52 13.93 1.44
C VAL A 133 6.81 13.25 1.01
N ARG A 134 7.59 13.88 0.11
CA ARG A 134 8.88 13.36 -0.33
C ARG A 134 9.88 13.23 0.82
N GLU A 135 9.93 14.20 1.72
CA GLU A 135 10.79 14.21 2.89
C GLU A 135 10.45 13.07 3.84
N ALA A 136 9.17 12.89 4.20
CA ALA A 136 8.72 11.80 5.06
C ALA A 136 9.08 10.43 4.49
N ILE A 137 8.88 10.23 3.18
CA ILE A 137 9.24 8.98 2.49
C ILE A 137 10.76 8.77 2.54
N THR A 138 11.55 9.79 2.22
CA THR A 138 13.02 9.69 2.15
C THR A 138 13.64 9.43 3.51
N LYS A 139 13.13 10.06 4.57
CA LYS A 139 13.63 9.94 5.94
C LYS A 139 13.15 8.70 6.68
N THR A 140 12.11 8.03 6.20
CA THR A 140 11.67 6.75 6.79
C THR A 140 12.73 5.69 6.52
N GLU A 141 13.26 5.06 7.56
CA GLU A 141 14.29 4.02 7.44
C GLU A 141 13.79 2.77 6.70
N VAL A 142 14.73 2.01 6.13
CA VAL A 142 14.48 0.78 5.36
C VAL A 142 13.58 -0.22 6.09
N ASN A 143 14.03 -0.65 7.26
CA ASN A 143 13.30 -1.63 8.07
C ASN A 143 11.97 -1.09 8.59
N GLN A 144 11.87 0.23 8.72
CA GLN A 144 10.65 0.88 9.17
C GLN A 144 9.60 0.92 8.05
N MET A 145 9.99 1.20 6.80
CA MET A 145 9.08 1.19 5.65
C MET A 145 8.40 -0.18 5.47
N LEU A 146 9.17 -1.26 5.56
CA LEU A 146 8.63 -2.63 5.46
C LEU A 146 7.66 -2.94 6.60
N LYS A 147 7.98 -2.56 7.84
CA LYS A 147 7.08 -2.74 9.00
C LYS A 147 5.78 -1.96 8.85
N LEU A 148 5.84 -0.74 8.34
CA LEU A 148 4.67 0.11 8.08
C LEU A 148 3.82 -0.44 6.93
N TYR A 149 4.45 -1.04 5.92
CA TYR A 149 3.74 -1.75 4.87
C TYR A 149 3.03 -3.01 5.40
N ASP A 150 3.71 -3.80 6.23
CA ASP A 150 3.14 -4.99 6.87
C ASP A 150 2.03 -4.67 7.87
N SER A 151 1.90 -3.41 8.31
CA SER A 151 0.80 -2.97 9.17
C SER A 151 -0.43 -2.53 8.38
N ILE A 152 -0.35 -2.41 7.04
CA ILE A 152 -1.52 -2.13 6.22
C ILE A 152 -2.53 -3.28 6.41
N ASN A 153 -3.76 -2.90 6.77
CA ASN A 153 -4.88 -3.77 7.11
C ASN A 153 -4.83 -4.45 8.50
N LYS A 154 -3.85 -4.13 9.35
CA LYS A 154 -3.86 -4.53 10.77
C LYS A 154 -4.51 -3.44 11.60
N PHE A 155 -5.82 -3.56 11.81
CA PHE A 155 -6.62 -2.65 12.64
C PHE A 155 -6.24 -2.70 14.13
N ASP A 156 -5.43 -3.70 14.50
CA ASP A 156 -5.03 -4.01 15.87
C ASP A 156 -3.99 -3.02 16.43
N THR A 157 -3.53 -2.07 15.61
CA THR A 157 -2.59 -1.02 16.03
C THR A 157 -3.27 0.35 16.06
N PRO A 158 -2.88 1.26 16.98
CA PRO A 158 -3.39 2.63 16.98
C PRO A 158 -3.23 3.32 15.62
N LEU A 159 -2.07 3.16 14.98
CA LEU A 159 -1.79 3.71 13.67
C LEU A 159 -2.71 3.14 12.57
N GLY A 160 -2.98 1.82 12.61
CA GLY A 160 -3.92 1.17 11.72
C GLY A 160 -5.33 1.72 11.87
N ALA A 161 -5.81 1.90 13.11
CA ALA A 161 -7.12 2.49 13.38
C ALA A 161 -7.22 3.95 12.90
N GLN A 162 -6.17 4.76 13.12
CA GLN A 162 -6.11 6.15 12.65
C GLN A 162 -6.23 6.24 11.12
N VAL A 163 -5.47 5.43 10.39
CA VAL A 163 -5.49 5.43 8.92
C VAL A 163 -6.79 4.85 8.38
N ALA A 164 -7.35 3.83 9.03
CA ALA A 164 -8.67 3.31 8.69
C ALA A 164 -9.74 4.40 8.74
N TRP A 165 -9.74 5.20 9.80
CA TRP A 165 -10.66 6.32 9.95
C TRP A 165 -10.53 7.35 8.82
N ILE A 166 -9.29 7.74 8.51
CA ILE A 166 -9.00 8.65 7.39
C ILE A 166 -9.47 8.07 6.05
N SER A 167 -9.19 6.78 5.80
CA SER A 167 -9.54 6.12 4.54
C SER A 167 -11.04 5.97 4.29
N ASN A 168 -11.86 6.06 5.35
CA ASN A 168 -13.33 6.04 5.24
C ASN A 168 -13.94 7.45 5.05
N CYS A 169 -13.13 8.52 5.14
CA CYS A 169 -13.56 9.88 4.83
C CYS A 169 -12.94 10.33 3.50
N HIS A 170 -13.64 10.10 2.39
CA HIS A 170 -13.09 10.31 1.04
C HIS A 170 -12.50 11.71 0.83
N PRO A 171 -13.17 12.82 1.21
CA PRO A 171 -12.61 14.16 0.99
C PRO A 171 -11.25 14.38 1.69
N VAL A 172 -11.03 13.70 2.82
CA VAL A 172 -9.77 13.78 3.57
C VAL A 172 -8.74 12.84 2.96
N PHE A 173 -9.13 11.62 2.59
CA PHE A 173 -8.24 10.64 1.97
C PHE A 173 -7.72 11.12 0.61
N ASP A 174 -8.58 11.72 -0.20
CA ASP A 174 -8.29 12.18 -1.56
C ASP A 174 -7.37 13.42 -1.62
N VAL A 175 -7.04 14.02 -0.47
CA VAL A 175 -6.03 15.09 -0.39
C VAL A 175 -4.66 14.64 -0.92
N LEU A 176 -4.36 13.33 -0.86
CA LEU A 176 -3.14 12.75 -1.41
C LEU A 176 -3.28 12.35 -2.89
N VAL A 177 -4.37 11.71 -3.29
CA VAL A 177 -4.66 11.28 -4.67
C VAL A 177 -6.17 11.21 -4.83
N GLU A 178 -6.69 11.74 -5.92
CA GLU A 178 -8.07 11.49 -6.34
C GLU A 178 -8.25 9.98 -6.63
N THR A 179 -8.95 9.28 -5.75
CA THR A 179 -9.19 7.84 -5.91
C THR A 179 -10.63 7.56 -6.34
N GLU A 180 -10.79 6.78 -7.42
CA GLU A 180 -12.09 6.19 -7.75
C GLU A 180 -12.44 5.16 -6.67
N PHE A 181 -13.40 5.47 -5.80
CA PHE A 181 -13.89 4.55 -4.78
C PHE A 181 -14.87 3.54 -5.40
N PRO A 182 -14.94 2.31 -4.84
CA PRO A 182 -15.96 1.36 -5.25
C PRO A 182 -17.32 1.95 -4.91
N ASP A 183 -18.26 1.85 -5.85
CA ASP A 183 -19.64 2.17 -5.59
C ASP A 183 -20.11 1.34 -4.38
N LEU A 184 -20.71 2.00 -3.39
CA LEU A 184 -21.22 1.42 -2.15
C LEU A 184 -22.29 0.35 -2.38
N THR A 185 -22.80 0.25 -3.61
CA THR A 185 -23.69 -0.81 -4.03
C THR A 185 -23.02 -2.17 -4.19
N GLY A 186 -21.67 -2.25 -4.13
CA GLY A 186 -20.91 -3.50 -4.30
C GLY A 186 -20.95 -4.05 -5.74
N LYS A 187 -21.46 -3.26 -6.70
CA LYS A 187 -21.66 -3.69 -8.09
C LYS A 187 -20.38 -3.68 -8.93
N THR A 188 -19.35 -2.95 -8.50
CA THR A 188 -18.09 -2.84 -9.25
C THR A 188 -16.89 -3.14 -8.33
N SER A 189 -16.14 -4.18 -8.67
CA SER A 189 -14.80 -4.38 -8.12
C SER A 189 -13.89 -3.27 -8.66
N LEU A 190 -13.10 -2.63 -7.79
CA LEU A 190 -12.09 -1.66 -8.19
C LEU A 190 -11.17 -2.24 -9.28
N SER A 191 -10.79 -1.40 -10.24
CA SER A 191 -9.74 -1.76 -11.20
C SER A 191 -8.42 -2.00 -10.46
N ASN A 192 -7.49 -2.78 -11.04
CA ASN A 192 -6.17 -3.00 -10.43
C ASN A 192 -5.40 -1.69 -10.22
N GLU A 193 -5.61 -0.70 -11.10
CA GLU A 193 -5.00 0.62 -10.97
C GLU A 193 -5.60 1.40 -9.80
N ALA A 194 -6.93 1.37 -9.62
CA ALA A 194 -7.59 1.99 -8.48
C ALA A 194 -7.18 1.33 -7.15
N LEU A 195 -7.07 0.00 -7.12
CA LEU A 195 -6.54 -0.74 -5.95
C LEU A 195 -5.10 -0.33 -5.63
N HIS A 196 -4.24 -0.23 -6.66
CA HIS A 196 -2.87 0.22 -6.50
C HIS A 196 -2.79 1.63 -5.92
N ARG A 197 -3.55 2.59 -6.48
CA ARG A 197 -3.58 3.98 -5.99
C ARG A 197 -4.08 4.06 -4.56
N ARG A 198 -5.16 3.35 -4.23
CA ARG A 198 -5.70 3.28 -2.87
C ARG A 198 -4.66 2.75 -1.88
N GLN A 199 -4.05 1.60 -2.19
CA GLN A 199 -3.02 1.00 -1.35
C GLN A 199 -1.83 1.95 -1.15
N ARG A 200 -1.43 2.66 -2.21
CA ARG A 200 -0.33 3.64 -2.15
C ARG A 200 -0.69 4.80 -1.23
N SER A 201 -1.89 5.36 -1.37
CA SER A 201 -2.38 6.43 -0.49
C SER A 201 -2.47 5.96 0.96
N THR A 202 -2.93 4.73 1.22
CA THR A 202 -2.95 4.13 2.55
C THR A 202 -1.55 4.04 3.16
N LEU A 203 -0.58 3.50 2.42
CA LEU A 203 0.82 3.43 2.88
C LEU A 203 1.38 4.84 3.12
N ALA A 204 1.09 5.80 2.24
CA ALA A 204 1.55 7.17 2.39
C ALA A 204 1.01 7.82 3.67
N TRP A 205 -0.28 7.65 3.98
CA TRP A 205 -0.86 8.12 5.23
C TRP A 205 -0.18 7.50 6.45
N ILE A 206 0.09 6.20 6.43
CA ILE A 206 0.82 5.50 7.50
C ILE A 206 2.21 6.13 7.69
N VAL A 207 2.97 6.30 6.60
CA VAL A 207 4.32 6.91 6.63
C VAL A 207 4.27 8.35 7.14
N LEU A 208 3.32 9.14 6.66
CA LEU A 208 3.17 10.54 7.02
C LEU A 208 2.80 10.75 8.48
N ILE A 209 1.88 9.93 9.02
CA ILE A 209 1.50 9.98 10.43
C ILE A 209 2.65 9.46 11.30
N HIS A 210 3.34 8.40 10.87
CA HIS A 210 4.52 7.92 11.57
C HIS A 210 5.61 9.00 11.67
N TYR A 211 5.86 9.74 10.59
CA TYR A 211 6.88 10.79 10.53
C TYR A 211 6.46 12.08 11.24
N SER A 212 5.24 12.56 10.99
CA SER A 212 4.73 13.85 11.49
C SER A 212 4.13 13.74 12.91
N GLY A 213 3.94 12.51 13.40
CA GLY A 213 3.32 12.20 14.67
C GLY A 213 1.87 12.68 14.78
N ASP A 214 1.47 12.94 16.02
CA ASP A 214 0.10 13.34 16.37
C ASP A 214 -0.39 14.62 15.69
N SER A 215 0.52 15.47 15.21
CA SER A 215 0.15 16.74 14.58
C SER A 215 -0.71 16.55 13.33
N LEU A 216 -0.26 15.70 12.40
CA LEU A 216 -0.99 15.39 11.17
C LEU A 216 -2.29 14.65 11.47
N TYR A 217 -2.25 13.69 12.40
CA TYR A 217 -3.45 12.94 12.77
C TYR A 217 -4.54 13.86 13.33
N LYS A 218 -4.19 14.80 14.22
CA LYS A 218 -5.15 15.77 14.78
C LYS A 218 -5.74 16.69 13.71
N LEU A 219 -4.94 17.13 12.73
CA LEU A 219 -5.44 17.90 11.60
C LEU A 219 -6.46 17.12 10.77
N ALA A 220 -6.12 15.87 10.42
CA ALA A 220 -7.03 15.00 9.69
C ALA A 220 -8.31 14.72 10.49
N GLN A 221 -8.20 14.41 11.79
CA GLN A 221 -9.36 14.16 12.66
C GLN A 221 -10.27 15.38 12.78
N SER A 222 -9.71 16.58 12.95
CA SER A 222 -10.47 17.84 12.99
C SER A 222 -11.23 18.08 11.69
N ALA A 223 -10.56 17.89 10.54
CA ALA A 223 -11.19 18.01 9.23
C ALA A 223 -12.36 17.02 9.06
N ILE A 224 -12.15 15.76 9.45
CA ILE A 224 -13.21 14.74 9.41
C ILE A 224 -14.40 15.17 10.28
N GLN A 225 -14.18 15.54 11.54
CA GLN A 225 -15.25 15.95 12.47
C GLN A 225 -16.08 17.13 11.93
N GLN A 226 -15.43 18.11 11.32
CA GLN A 226 -16.11 19.25 10.70
C GLN A 226 -16.91 18.84 9.47
N LEU A 227 -16.40 17.94 8.63
CA LEU A 227 -17.13 17.39 7.48
C LEU A 227 -18.36 16.58 7.94
N ILE A 228 -18.23 15.75 8.99
CA ILE A 228 -19.38 15.03 9.58
C ILE A 228 -20.43 16.04 10.04
N SER A 229 -20.02 17.06 10.80
CA SER A 229 -20.93 18.08 11.34
C SER A 229 -21.66 18.85 10.23
N LYS A 230 -20.96 19.20 9.14
CA LYS A 230 -21.57 19.83 7.95
C LYS A 230 -22.55 18.89 7.24
N SER A 231 -22.23 17.61 7.15
CA SER A 231 -23.09 16.60 6.50
C SER A 231 -24.34 16.30 7.32
N MET A 232 -24.28 16.41 8.65
CA MET A 232 -25.45 16.27 9.51
C MET A 232 -26.32 17.54 9.55
N SER A 233 -25.73 18.72 9.35
CA SER A 233 -26.46 19.99 9.29
C SER A 233 -27.01 20.34 7.91
N SER A 234 -26.48 19.72 6.85
CA SER A 234 -26.98 19.85 5.48
C SER A 234 -27.45 18.48 4.96
N LEU A 235 -28.73 18.36 4.62
CA LEU A 235 -29.35 17.13 4.07
C LEU A 235 -28.78 16.64 2.72
N PHE A 236 -27.65 17.19 2.25
CA PHE A 236 -27.17 17.06 0.86
C PHE A 236 -25.74 16.52 0.69
N ILE A 237 -25.06 16.08 1.75
CA ILE A 237 -23.74 15.43 1.61
C ILE A 237 -23.90 13.92 1.79
N GLN A 238 -23.42 13.14 0.82
CA GLN A 238 -23.55 11.69 0.84
C GLN A 238 -23.02 11.07 2.16
N PRO A 239 -23.67 10.02 2.67
CA PRO A 239 -23.37 9.48 3.99
C PRO A 239 -21.94 8.95 4.06
N ILE A 240 -21.26 9.33 5.14
CA ILE A 240 -19.97 8.73 5.54
C ILE A 240 -20.19 7.24 5.77
N VAL A 241 -19.32 6.43 5.17
CA VAL A 241 -19.39 4.97 5.24
C VAL A 241 -18.66 4.55 6.48
N TRP A 242 -19.41 4.26 7.53
CA TRP A 242 -18.87 3.71 8.76
C TRP A 242 -18.27 2.33 8.50
N PRO A 243 -17.06 2.03 8.99
CA PRO A 243 -16.56 0.67 8.95
C PRO A 243 -17.56 -0.23 9.69
N LYS A 244 -18.04 -1.28 9.01
CA LYS A 244 -18.83 -2.31 9.68
C LYS A 244 -17.94 -2.91 10.76
N THR A 245 -18.34 -2.75 12.03
CA THR A 245 -17.83 -3.58 13.10
C THR A 245 -18.06 -5.03 12.69
N LEU A 246 -17.00 -5.84 12.70
CA LEU A 246 -17.14 -7.29 12.63
C LEU A 246 -18.00 -7.68 13.83
N GLU A 247 -19.27 -7.99 13.59
CA GLU A 247 -20.09 -8.69 14.57
C GLU A 247 -19.43 -10.06 14.82
N GLU A 248 -19.40 -10.41 16.10
CA GLU A 248 -18.70 -11.53 16.74
C GLU A 248 -18.95 -12.91 16.11
#